data_AF-A0A8H4J2Y3-F1
#
_entry.id   AF-A0A8H4J2Y3-F1
#
_cell.length_a   1.000
_cell.length_b   1.000
_cell.length_c   1.000
_cell.angle_alpha   90.00
_cell.angle_beta   90.00
_cell.angle_gamma   90.00
#
_symmetry.space_group_name_H-M   'P 1'
#
loop_
_entity.id
_entity.type
_entity.pdbx_description
1 polymer ?
#
loop_
_entity_poly.entity_id
_entity_poly.type
_entity_poly.pdbx_seq_one_letter_code
_entity_poly.pdbx_strand_id
1 'polypeptide(L)'
;MAQNSSRDNLRLFYTLEALKGADGQLRYDNQSKAEILTNQFFPPPRATDLSDLDGCIYPEPVEIPQGVTEEQVLHTIKKLPPDKAPGPDKIINRKRNQEDHQDHQDHQDPDNYEDKD
;
A
#
# COMPACT_ATOMS: atom_id res chain seq x y z
N MET A 1 7.30 53.63 13.07
CA MET A 1 6.43 52.44 13.25
C MET A 1 6.35 51.73 11.91
N ALA A 2 7.17 50.70 11.71
CA ALA A 2 7.21 49.92 10.49
C ALA A 2 6.41 48.64 10.71
N GLN A 3 5.22 48.55 10.14
CA GLN A 3 4.51 47.29 9.94
C GLN A 3 3.72 47.37 8.64
N ASN A 4 4.18 46.58 7.67
CA ASN A 4 3.36 45.82 6.70
C ASN A 4 4.31 45.22 5.66
N SER A 5 5.18 44.31 6.11
CA SER A 5 5.99 43.47 5.23
C SER A 5 5.83 42.03 5.69
N SER A 6 4.65 41.45 5.45
CA SER A 6 4.40 40.03 5.77
C SER A 6 3.15 39.43 5.10
N ARG A 7 2.76 39.92 3.91
CA ARG A 7 1.64 39.31 3.15
C ARG A 7 1.93 38.94 1.71
N ASP A 8 3.06 39.35 1.15
CA ASP A 8 3.29 39.22 -0.30
C ASP A 8 4.06 37.95 -0.71
N ASN A 9 4.61 37.18 0.23
CA ASN A 9 5.54 36.08 -0.11
C ASN A 9 4.93 34.66 -0.08
N LEU A 10 3.62 34.51 0.16
CA LEU A 10 2.96 33.19 0.15
C LEU A 10 2.28 32.84 -1.18
N ARG A 11 2.35 33.71 -2.20
CA ARG A 11 1.68 33.48 -3.50
C ARG A 11 2.59 32.90 -4.59
N LEU A 12 3.79 32.46 -4.24
CA LEU A 12 4.78 31.95 -5.20
C LEU A 12 4.85 30.42 -5.31
N PHE A 13 3.98 29.68 -4.62
CA PHE A 13 3.94 28.22 -4.71
C PHE A 13 2.56 27.79 -5.23
N TYR A 14 2.53 27.38 -6.50
CA TYR A 14 1.39 26.78 -7.24
C TYR A 14 0.36 27.70 -7.91
N THR A 15 0.75 28.84 -8.48
CA THR A 15 -0.04 29.39 -9.60
C THR A 15 0.24 28.55 -10.85
N LEU A 16 -0.53 27.46 -11.02
CA LEU A 16 -0.65 26.76 -12.29
C LEU A 16 -0.97 27.78 -13.38
N GLU A 17 -0.13 27.85 -14.43
CA GLU A 17 -0.36 28.70 -15.59
C GLU A 17 -1.75 28.47 -16.18
N ALA A 18 -2.26 29.49 -16.88
CA ALA A 18 -3.57 29.40 -17.50
C ALA A 18 -3.55 28.36 -18.62
N LEU A 19 -4.57 27.52 -18.69
CA LEU A 19 -4.71 26.58 -19.79
C LEU A 19 -5.59 27.19 -20.88
N LYS A 20 -5.16 27.02 -22.14
CA LYS A 20 -5.93 27.43 -23.31
C LYS A 20 -6.96 26.36 -23.64
N GLY A 21 -8.24 26.73 -23.64
CA GLY A 21 -9.33 25.87 -24.08
C GLY A 21 -9.36 25.72 -25.61
N ALA A 22 -10.20 24.80 -26.09
CA ALA A 22 -10.42 24.58 -27.53
C ALA A 22 -11.01 25.80 -28.26
N ASP A 23 -11.72 26.66 -27.52
CA ASP A 23 -12.23 27.97 -27.94
C ASP A 23 -11.13 29.06 -28.01
N GLY A 24 -9.91 28.72 -27.62
CA GLY A 24 -8.77 29.61 -27.57
C GLY A 24 -8.70 30.52 -26.34
N GLN A 25 -9.64 30.39 -25.40
CA GLN A 25 -9.67 31.21 -24.18
C GLN A 25 -8.75 30.64 -23.09
N LEU A 26 -8.11 31.53 -22.33
CA LEU A 26 -7.26 31.15 -21.19
C LEU A 26 -8.10 30.99 -19.92
N ARG A 27 -7.89 29.88 -19.20
CA ARG A 27 -8.61 29.57 -17.95
C ARG A 27 -7.65 29.40 -16.79
N TYR A 28 -7.98 30.09 -15.69
CA TYR A 28 -7.11 30.22 -14.52
C TYR A 28 -7.64 29.43 -13.32
N ASP A 29 -8.94 29.17 -13.26
CA ASP A 29 -9.57 28.37 -12.22
C ASP A 29 -9.33 26.87 -12.44
N ASN A 30 -9.31 26.12 -11.34
CA ASN A 30 -8.95 24.70 -11.39
C ASN A 30 -10.03 23.85 -12.06
N GLN A 31 -11.31 24.21 -11.91
CA GLN A 31 -12.43 23.47 -12.48
C GLN A 31 -12.35 23.49 -14.01
N SER A 32 -12.24 24.68 -14.57
CA SER A 32 -12.07 24.88 -16.00
C SER A 32 -10.82 24.21 -16.58
N LYS A 33 -9.72 24.22 -15.83
CA LYS A 33 -8.49 23.51 -16.22
C LYS A 33 -8.69 22.01 -16.24
N ALA A 34 -9.36 21.46 -15.24
CA ALA A 34 -9.70 20.04 -15.18
C ALA A 34 -10.59 19.63 -16.36
N GLU A 35 -11.57 20.45 -16.75
CA GLU A 35 -12.42 20.20 -17.92
C GLU A 35 -11.62 20.20 -19.24
N ILE A 36 -10.71 21.17 -19.43
CA ILE A 36 -9.83 21.21 -20.61
C ILE A 36 -9.00 19.92 -20.69
N LEU A 37 -8.35 19.54 -19.58
CA LEU A 37 -7.52 18.33 -19.53
C LEU A 37 -8.35 17.07 -19.74
N THR A 38 -9.55 17.00 -19.14
CA THR A 38 -10.45 15.86 -19.30
C THR A 38 -10.81 15.68 -20.77
N ASN A 39 -11.26 16.75 -21.43
CA ASN A 39 -11.64 16.69 -22.85
C ASN A 39 -10.47 16.35 -23.77
N GLN A 40 -9.26 16.83 -23.45
CA GLN A 40 -8.06 16.60 -24.27
C GLN A 40 -7.49 15.19 -24.12
N PHE A 41 -7.45 14.66 -22.88
CA PHE A 41 -6.77 13.40 -22.58
C PHE A 41 -7.72 12.20 -22.48
N PHE A 42 -9.03 12.43 -22.30
CA PHE A 42 -10.04 11.39 -22.19
C PHE A 42 -11.14 11.59 -23.24
N PRO A 43 -10.81 11.47 -24.54
CA PRO A 43 -11.83 11.47 -25.57
C PRO A 43 -12.82 10.31 -25.34
N PRO A 44 -14.07 10.43 -25.80
CA PRO A 44 -15.01 9.32 -25.75
C PRO A 44 -14.38 8.05 -26.36
N PRO A 45 -14.58 6.87 -25.74
CA PRO A 45 -14.06 5.63 -26.28
C PRO A 45 -14.64 5.41 -27.68
N ARG A 46 -13.81 4.90 -28.61
CA ARG A 46 -14.29 4.48 -29.92
C ARG A 46 -15.27 3.34 -29.73
N ALA A 47 -16.34 3.31 -30.51
CA ALA A 47 -17.22 2.16 -30.55
C ALA A 47 -16.39 0.94 -31.02
N THR A 48 -16.37 -0.10 -30.20
CA THR A 48 -15.75 -1.38 -30.55
C THR A 48 -16.77 -2.19 -31.34
N ASP A 49 -16.34 -2.77 -32.45
CA ASP A 49 -17.12 -3.80 -33.14
C ASP A 49 -17.13 -5.06 -32.26
N LEU A 50 -18.32 -5.53 -31.90
CA LEU A 50 -18.52 -6.70 -31.03
C LEU A 50 -19.00 -7.93 -31.81
N SER A 51 -19.00 -7.87 -33.15
CA SER A 51 -19.49 -8.96 -34.00
C SER A 51 -18.71 -10.27 -33.84
N ASP A 52 -17.48 -10.22 -33.32
CA ASP A 52 -16.65 -11.38 -33.02
C ASP A 52 -17.03 -12.09 -31.71
N LEU A 53 -17.83 -11.45 -30.84
CA LEU A 53 -18.33 -12.04 -29.61
C LEU A 53 -19.64 -12.81 -29.81
N ASP A 54 -20.29 -12.68 -30.97
CA ASP A 54 -21.50 -13.41 -31.30
C ASP A 54 -21.24 -14.93 -31.32
N GLY A 55 -21.93 -15.67 -30.45
CA GLY A 55 -21.78 -17.12 -30.32
C GLY A 55 -20.65 -17.57 -29.38
N CYS A 56 -20.00 -16.65 -28.67
CA CYS A 56 -19.03 -17.00 -27.63
C CYS A 56 -19.72 -17.64 -26.42
N ILE A 57 -19.53 -18.95 -26.24
CA ILE A 57 -19.97 -19.68 -25.04
C ILE A 57 -18.78 -19.77 -24.09
N TYR A 58 -18.83 -19.02 -23.00
CA TYR A 58 -17.83 -19.15 -21.93
C TYR A 58 -17.92 -20.55 -21.30
N PRO A 59 -16.77 -21.17 -20.97
CA PRO A 59 -16.78 -22.42 -20.22
C PRO A 59 -17.36 -22.20 -18.82
N GLU A 60 -17.79 -23.29 -18.17
CA GLU A 60 -18.21 -23.21 -16.78
C GLU A 60 -17.08 -22.62 -15.91
N PRO A 61 -17.39 -21.72 -14.97
CA PRO A 61 -16.42 -21.19 -14.04
C PRO A 61 -15.73 -22.30 -13.26
N VAL A 62 -14.40 -22.19 -13.11
CA VAL A 62 -13.65 -23.12 -12.28
C VAL A 62 -14.03 -22.89 -10.82
N GLU A 63 -14.39 -23.95 -10.11
CA GLU A 63 -14.57 -23.90 -8.66
C GLU A 63 -13.22 -23.64 -7.99
N ILE A 64 -13.08 -22.43 -7.43
CA ILE A 64 -11.93 -22.09 -6.59
C ILE A 64 -12.24 -22.58 -5.18
N PRO A 65 -11.41 -23.45 -4.58
CA PRO A 65 -11.62 -23.90 -3.21
C PRO A 65 -11.60 -22.69 -2.27
N GLN A 66 -12.72 -22.45 -1.58
CA GLN A 66 -12.87 -21.30 -0.68
C GLN A 66 -12.18 -21.50 0.68
N GLY A 67 -11.70 -22.71 0.96
CA GLY A 67 -11.06 -23.05 2.22
C GLY A 67 -9.55 -22.92 2.12
N VAL A 68 -9.00 -21.81 2.58
CA VAL A 68 -7.62 -21.77 3.06
C VAL A 68 -7.66 -22.20 4.53
N THR A 69 -7.07 -23.34 4.86
CA THR A 69 -7.03 -23.81 6.26
C THR A 69 -5.82 -23.26 7.00
N GLU A 70 -5.90 -23.19 8.32
CA GLU A 70 -4.77 -22.78 9.16
C GLU A 70 -3.56 -23.71 8.95
N GLU A 71 -3.79 -25.02 8.82
CA GLU A 71 -2.72 -25.99 8.58
C GLU A 71 -2.01 -25.74 7.25
N GLN A 72 -2.75 -25.38 6.20
CA GLN A 72 -2.17 -25.03 4.90
C GLN A 72 -1.29 -23.78 5.00
N VAL A 73 -1.74 -22.76 5.73
CA VAL A 73 -0.96 -21.53 5.97
C VAL A 73 0.32 -21.87 6.74
N LEU A 74 0.20 -22.60 7.85
CA LEU A 74 1.32 -22.99 8.70
C LEU A 74 2.35 -23.85 7.93
N HIS A 75 1.87 -24.82 7.15
CA HIS A 75 2.72 -25.65 6.30
C HIS A 75 3.46 -24.84 5.25
N THR A 76 2.76 -23.89 4.62
CA THR A 76 3.35 -23.01 3.62
C THR A 76 4.43 -22.14 4.23
N ILE A 77 4.16 -21.48 5.36
CA ILE A 77 5.14 -20.67 6.10
C ILE A 77 6.38 -21.50 6.47
N LYS A 78 6.19 -22.73 6.97
CA LYS A 78 7.31 -23.63 7.32
C LYS A 78 8.21 -24.00 6.13
N LYS A 79 7.61 -24.13 4.94
CA LYS A 79 8.30 -24.45 3.70
C LYS A 79 8.97 -23.25 3.03
N LEU A 80 8.64 -22.03 3.41
CA LEU A 80 9.28 -20.86 2.84
C LEU A 80 10.78 -20.88 3.17
N PRO A 81 11.66 -20.75 2.17
CA PRO A 81 13.09 -20.70 2.41
C PRO A 81 13.43 -19.46 3.28
N PRO A 82 14.19 -19.63 4.37
CA PRO A 82 14.56 -18.52 5.22
C PRO A 82 15.44 -17.52 4.45
N ASP A 83 15.36 -16.26 4.86
CA ASP A 83 16.27 -15.19 4.45
C ASP A 83 16.35 -14.97 2.92
N LYS A 84 15.26 -15.24 2.21
CA LYS A 84 15.11 -14.76 0.83
C LYS A 84 15.17 -13.24 0.79
N ALA A 85 15.67 -12.72 -0.33
CA ALA A 85 15.75 -11.30 -0.57
C ALA A 85 14.38 -10.64 -0.34
N PRO A 86 14.32 -9.54 0.44
CA PRO A 86 13.07 -8.87 0.71
C PRO A 86 12.39 -8.39 -0.57
N GLY A 87 11.05 -8.42 -0.57
CA GLY A 87 10.25 -7.81 -1.64
C GLY A 87 10.29 -6.28 -1.59
N PRO A 88 9.46 -5.60 -2.40
CA PRO A 88 9.32 -4.14 -2.37
C PRO A 88 8.92 -3.59 -1.00
N ASP A 89 8.29 -4.41 -0.16
CA ASP A 89 7.90 -4.12 1.22
C ASP A 89 9.08 -4.11 2.22
N LYS A 90 10.26 -4.58 1.79
CA LYS A 90 11.48 -4.72 2.58
C LYS A 90 11.38 -5.70 3.75
N ILE A 91 10.34 -6.55 3.80
CA ILE A 91 10.14 -7.53 4.86
C ILE A 91 10.90 -8.82 4.52
N ILE A 92 11.74 -9.29 5.45
CA ILE A 92 12.55 -10.50 5.28
C ILE A 92 11.80 -11.69 5.87
N ASN A 93 11.82 -12.85 5.19
CA ASN A 93 11.34 -14.11 5.73
C ASN A 93 12.34 -14.69 6.76
N ARG A 94 12.44 -14.07 7.93
CA ARG A 94 13.34 -14.53 9.01
C ARG A 94 12.64 -15.59 9.86
N LYS A 95 13.23 -16.78 9.98
CA LYS A 95 12.83 -17.76 11.00
C LYS A 95 13.21 -17.21 12.38
N ARG A 96 12.22 -17.03 13.26
CA ARG A 96 12.49 -16.77 14.68
C ARG A 96 12.84 -18.11 15.33
N ASN A 97 14.11 -18.38 15.56
CA ASN A 97 14.53 -19.52 16.36
C ASN A 97 14.12 -19.22 17.82
N GLN A 98 13.37 -20.12 18.45
CA GLN A 98 12.90 -20.00 19.84
C GLN A 98 13.96 -20.44 20.87
N GLU A 99 15.24 -20.39 20.53
CA GLU A 99 16.32 -20.88 21.38
C GLU A 99 17.14 -19.71 21.94
N ASP A 100 16.56 -18.90 22.84
CA ASP A 100 17.31 -17.91 23.64
C ASP A 100 16.70 -17.68 25.04
N HIS A 101 15.93 -18.65 25.54
CA HIS A 101 15.57 -18.70 26.96
C HIS A 101 16.24 -19.93 27.58
N GLN A 102 17.58 -19.88 27.67
CA GLN A 102 18.29 -20.69 28.65
C GLN A 102 17.98 -20.13 30.03
N ASP A 103 17.41 -20.99 30.86
CA ASP A 103 17.13 -20.78 32.27
C ASP A 103 18.38 -20.32 33.02
N HIS A 104 18.37 -19.09 33.50
CA HIS A 104 19.13 -18.72 34.70
C HIS A 104 18.25 -18.97 35.92
N GLN A 105 18.04 -20.23 36.25
CA GLN A 105 17.69 -20.63 37.62
C GLN A 105 18.97 -20.97 38.36
N ASP A 106 19.71 -19.95 38.79
CA ASP A 106 20.77 -20.09 39.78
C ASP A 106 20.76 -18.86 40.70
N HIS A 107 20.10 -19.03 41.85
CA HIS A 107 20.33 -18.40 43.16
C HIS A 107 19.03 -18.41 43.98
N GLN A 108 18.69 -19.60 44.48
CA GLN A 108 18.03 -19.68 45.78
C GLN A 108 19.16 -19.78 46.82
N ASP A 109 19.45 -18.68 47.51
CA ASP A 109 20.18 -18.72 48.78
C ASP A 109 19.24 -19.31 49.84
N PRO A 110 19.54 -20.46 50.47
CA PRO A 110 18.74 -21.03 51.52
C PRO A 110 19.32 -20.67 52.89
N ASP A 111 19.40 -19.38 53.22
CA ASP A 111 19.79 -18.93 54.55
C ASP A 111 18.64 -18.13 55.18
N ASN A 112 17.60 -18.80 55.70
CA ASN A 112 17.03 -18.37 56.99
C ASN A 112 16.05 -19.35 57.65
N TYR A 113 16.25 -19.52 58.95
CA TYR A 113 15.41 -20.09 60.01
C TYR A 113 15.32 -21.62 60.15
N GLU A 114 16.30 -22.20 60.85
CA GLU A 114 15.99 -23.17 61.90
C GLU A 114 16.51 -22.64 63.24
N ASP A 115 15.57 -22.21 64.07
CA ASP A 115 15.76 -21.92 65.49
C ASP A 115 15.18 -23.13 66.24
N LYS A 116 16.05 -24.01 66.75
CA LYS A 116 15.73 -25.10 67.69
C LYS A 116 16.90 -25.36 68.64
N ASP A 117 16.76 -24.88 69.87
CA ASP A 117 16.64 -25.71 71.08
C ASP A 117 16.15 -24.88 72.27
#